data_AF-A0A914H611-F1
#
_entry.id   AF-A0A914H611-F1
#
_cell.length_a   1.000
_cell.length_b   1.000
_cell.length_c   1.000
_cell.angle_alpha   90.00
_cell.angle_beta   90.00
_cell.angle_gamma   90.00
#
_symmetry.space_group_name_H-M   'P 1'
#
loop_
_entity.id
_entity.type
_entity.pdbx_description
1 polymer ?
#
loop_
_entity_poly.entity_id
_entity_poly.type
_entity_poly.pdbx_seq_one_letter_code
_entity_poly.pdbx_strand_id
1 'polypeptide(L)'
;MPVFAEQAHNAKMVLEFGIGVGLSKFSIDTQTVFNGLKELLDNQKYTRRVGQLQGIFLDRPMEALDEANFRLSRIIRRSKSEESGRRERDFFKRKRTLLGAAELTGVCDSKRQKGPM
;
A
#
# COMPACT_ATOMS: atom_id res chain seq x y z
N MET A 1 7.02 25.77 -4.02
CA MET A 1 8.04 25.76 -5.11
C MET A 1 8.35 24.31 -5.44
N PRO A 2 7.94 23.78 -6.60
CA PRO A 2 8.29 22.42 -7.01
C PRO A 2 9.75 22.36 -7.45
N VAL A 3 10.47 21.32 -7.00
CA VAL A 3 11.87 21.11 -7.39
C VAL A 3 12.01 19.99 -8.41
N PHE A 4 11.31 18.87 -8.20
CA PHE A 4 11.33 17.71 -9.10
C PHE A 4 10.11 16.80 -8.87
N ALA A 5 9.84 15.91 -9.82
CA ALA A 5 8.86 14.82 -9.76
C ALA A 5 7.41 15.27 -9.45
N GLU A 6 6.74 14.58 -8.53
CA GLU A 6 5.32 14.74 -8.21
C GLU A 6 4.97 16.12 -7.65
N GLN A 7 5.96 16.85 -7.14
CA GLN A 7 5.76 18.19 -6.60
C GLN A 7 5.20 19.17 -7.66
N ALA A 8 5.55 19.01 -8.94
CA ALA A 8 5.03 19.87 -10.00
C ALA A 8 3.51 19.70 -10.17
N HIS A 9 3.03 18.46 -10.11
CA HIS A 9 1.60 18.16 -10.16
C HIS A 9 0.89 18.67 -8.89
N ASN A 10 1.45 18.42 -7.71
CA ASN A 10 0.89 18.91 -6.45
C ASN A 10 0.83 20.44 -6.40
N ALA A 11 1.86 21.13 -6.93
CA ALA A 11 1.86 22.59 -7.02
C ALA A 11 0.76 23.11 -7.94
N LYS A 12 0.50 22.43 -9.07
CA LYS A 12 -0.62 22.75 -9.95
C LYS A 12 -1.96 22.61 -9.21
N MET A 13 -2.16 21.52 -8.47
CA MET A 13 -3.36 21.32 -7.65
C MET A 13 -3.54 22.43 -6.60
N VAL A 14 -2.47 22.83 -5.91
CA VAL A 14 -2.48 23.94 -4.93
C VAL A 14 -2.93 25.25 -5.56
N LEU A 15 -2.50 25.53 -6.80
CA LEU A 15 -2.90 26.72 -7.54
C LEU A 15 -4.36 26.65 -8.01
N GLU A 16 -4.80 25.49 -8.51
CA GLU A 16 -6.19 25.26 -8.95
C GLU A 16 -7.17 25.37 -7.78
N PHE A 17 -6.84 24.80 -6.61
CA PHE A 17 -7.63 24.99 -5.39
C PHE A 17 -7.50 26.40 -4.80
N GLY A 18 -6.54 27.20 -5.28
CA GLY A 18 -6.33 28.56 -4.82
C GLY A 18 -5.96 28.65 -3.34
N ILE A 19 -5.26 27.64 -2.82
CA ILE A 19 -4.85 27.51 -1.41
C ILE A 19 -3.38 27.89 -1.18
N GLY A 20 -2.66 28.30 -2.22
CA GLY A 20 -1.28 28.75 -2.08
C GLY A 20 -0.78 29.60 -3.24
N VAL A 21 0.45 30.06 -3.10
CA VAL A 21 1.19 30.85 -4.10
C VAL A 21 2.25 29.97 -4.75
N GLY A 22 2.33 30.02 -6.08
CA GLY A 22 3.30 29.28 -6.87
C GLY A 22 4.59 30.07 -7.03
N LEU A 23 5.72 29.44 -6.71
CA LEU A 23 7.05 29.98 -7.01
C LEU A 23 7.76 29.06 -8.00
N SER A 24 8.38 29.65 -9.01
CA SER A 24 9.18 28.93 -10.01
C SER A 24 10.63 28.86 -9.56
N LYS A 25 11.21 27.65 -9.58
CA LYS A 25 12.63 27.42 -9.28
C LYS A 25 13.56 28.15 -10.26
N PHE A 26 13.13 28.38 -11.50
CA PHE A 26 13.94 28.99 -12.54
C PHE A 26 14.01 30.52 -12.47
N SER A 27 13.08 31.14 -11.75
CA SER A 27 12.93 32.59 -11.69
C SER A 27 12.80 33.09 -10.25
N ILE A 28 13.45 32.40 -9.31
CA ILE A 28 13.40 32.73 -7.88
C ILE A 28 14.46 33.77 -7.53
N ASP A 29 14.04 34.81 -6.81
CA ASP A 29 14.87 35.85 -6.24
C ASP A 29 14.29 36.30 -4.89
N THR A 30 14.97 37.20 -4.17
CA THR A 30 14.49 37.69 -2.87
C THR A 30 13.12 38.37 -2.98
N GLN A 31 12.87 39.09 -4.06
CA GLN A 31 11.65 39.88 -4.24
C GLN A 31 10.43 39.01 -4.50
N THR A 32 10.55 37.99 -5.34
CA THR A 32 9.49 37.01 -5.64
C THR A 32 9.11 36.22 -4.40
N VAL A 33 10.09 35.80 -3.59
CA VAL A 33 9.83 35.14 -2.31
C VAL A 33 9.12 36.07 -1.33
N PHE A 34 9.63 37.29 -1.16
CA PHE A 34 9.04 38.27 -0.24
C PHE A 34 7.60 38.63 -0.65
N ASN A 35 7.36 38.91 -1.93
CA ASN A 35 6.04 39.22 -2.45
C ASN A 35 5.07 38.04 -2.30
N GLY A 36 5.54 36.81 -2.57
CA GLY A 36 4.72 35.62 -2.41
C GLY A 36 4.33 35.35 -0.95
N LEU A 37 5.27 35.54 -0.01
CA LEU A 37 4.98 35.45 1.42
C LEU A 37 4.00 36.54 1.87
N LYS A 38 4.23 37.78 1.43
CA LYS A 38 3.35 38.91 1.74
C LYS A 38 1.93 38.65 1.23
N GLU A 39 1.76 38.20 -0.01
CA GLU A 39 0.45 37.84 -0.55
C GLU A 39 -0.22 36.74 0.27
N LEU A 40 0.52 35.68 0.62
CA LEU A 40 -0.01 34.55 1.37
C LEU A 40 -0.47 34.93 2.79
N LEU A 41 0.28 35.80 3.47
CA LEU A 41 0.01 36.23 4.85
C LEU A 41 -1.06 37.32 4.93
N ASP A 42 -1.03 38.29 4.01
CA ASP A 42 -1.96 39.43 4.05
C ASP A 42 -3.33 39.06 3.48
N ASN A 43 -3.40 38.08 2.57
CA ASN A 43 -4.65 37.72 1.90
C ASN A 43 -5.35 36.53 2.56
N GLN A 44 -6.42 36.80 3.32
CA GLN A 44 -7.23 35.78 3.97
C GLN A 44 -7.91 34.77 3.02
N LYS A 45 -7.92 35.00 1.69
CA LYS A 45 -8.52 34.06 0.72
C LYS A 45 -7.94 32.65 0.86
N TYR A 46 -6.64 32.54 1.15
CA TYR A 46 -5.96 31.25 1.26
C TYR A 46 -6.45 30.48 2.48
N THR A 47 -6.49 31.11 3.65
CA THR A 47 -7.00 30.50 4.88
C THR A 47 -8.46 30.06 4.74
N ARG A 48 -9.31 30.88 4.11
CA ARG A 48 -10.72 30.54 3.87
C ARG A 48 -10.87 29.32 2.96
N ARG A 49 -10.13 29.26 1.85
CA ARG A 49 -10.16 28.11 0.95
C ARG A 49 -9.58 26.85 1.58
N VAL A 50 -8.52 26.97 2.38
CA VAL A 50 -7.98 25.84 3.16
C VAL A 50 -9.03 25.30 4.12
N GLY A 51 -9.77 26.17 4.82
CA GLY A 51 -10.87 25.73 5.69
C GLY A 51 -12.00 25.00 4.94
N GLN A 52 -12.37 25.49 3.76
CA GLN A 52 -13.36 24.81 2.89
C GLN A 52 -12.85 23.44 2.42
N LEU A 53 -11.60 23.39 1.95
CA LEU A 53 -10.97 22.15 1.51
C LEU A 53 -10.83 21.14 2.65
N GLN A 54 -10.49 21.61 3.85
CA GLN A 54 -10.44 20.79 5.05
C GLN A 54 -11.81 20.18 5.36
N GLY A 55 -12.89 20.96 5.26
CA GLY A 55 -14.25 20.46 5.43
C GLY A 55 -14.57 19.32 4.47
N ILE A 56 -14.24 19.49 3.19
CA ILE A 56 -14.42 18.45 2.15
C ILE A 56 -13.54 17.21 2.44
N PHE A 57 -12.30 17.42 2.87
CA PHE A 57 -11.37 16.32 3.15
C PHE A 57 -11.78 15.48 4.36
N LEU A 58 -12.37 16.13 5.37
CA LEU A 58 -12.88 15.47 6.57
C LEU A 58 -14.30 14.92 6.39
N ASP A 59 -14.98 15.27 5.32
CA ASP A 59 -16.30 14.72 4.95
C ASP A 59 -16.15 13.29 4.42
N ARG A 60 -15.90 12.36 5.35
CA ARG A 60 -15.71 10.94 5.09
C ARG A 60 -16.56 10.10 6.05
N PRO A 61 -17.04 8.92 5.63
CA PRO A 61 -17.91 8.08 6.44
C PRO A 61 -17.21 7.42 7.64
N MET A 62 -15.87 7.36 7.64
CA MET A 62 -15.05 6.73 8.68
C MET A 62 -13.75 7.50 8.85
N GLU A 63 -13.28 7.64 10.08
CA GLU A 63 -11.99 8.25 10.37
C GLU A 63 -10.83 7.48 9.71
N ALA A 64 -9.78 8.20 9.29
CA ALA A 64 -8.66 7.61 8.55
C ALA A 64 -7.99 6.47 9.32
N LEU A 65 -7.86 6.62 10.64
CA LEU A 65 -7.24 5.61 11.48
C LEU A 65 -8.08 4.34 11.54
N ASP A 66 -9.40 4.49 11.69
CA ASP A 66 -10.34 3.37 11.73
C ASP A 66 -10.40 2.67 10.37
N GLU A 67 -10.39 3.44 9.28
CA GLU A 67 -10.33 2.89 7.92
C GLU A 67 -9.03 2.10 7.71
N ALA A 68 -7.90 2.62 8.18
CA ALA A 68 -6.63 1.91 8.13
C ALA A 68 -6.67 0.61 8.93
N ASN A 69 -7.18 0.64 10.17
CA ASN A 69 -7.34 -0.53 11.02
C ASN A 69 -8.24 -1.59 10.39
N PHE A 70 -9.35 -1.16 9.79
CA PHE A 70 -10.26 -2.04 9.07
C PHE A 70 -9.57 -2.70 7.88
N ARG A 71 -8.86 -1.93 7.04
CA ARG A 71 -8.12 -2.43 5.88
C ARG A 71 -7.03 -3.42 6.31
N LEU A 72 -6.24 -3.07 7.32
CA LEU A 72 -5.17 -3.93 7.87
C LEU A 72 -5.73 -5.24 8.42
N SER A 73 -6.77 -5.17 9.25
CA SER A 73 -7.44 -6.35 9.81
C SER A 73 -7.95 -7.28 8.71
N ARG A 74 -8.46 -6.72 7.61
CA ARG A 74 -8.93 -7.50 6.46
C ARG A 74 -7.79 -8.22 5.75
N ILE A 75 -6.66 -7.53 5.52
CA ILE A 75 -5.46 -8.11 4.90
C ILE A 75 -4.90 -9.24 5.77
N ILE A 76 -4.76 -9.01 7.08
CA ILE A 76 -4.25 -10.01 8.03
C ILE A 76 -5.17 -11.24 8.10
N ARG A 77 -6.49 -11.05 8.09
CA ARG A 77 -7.43 -12.17 8.08
C ARG A 77 -7.32 -13.00 6.80
N ARG A 78 -7.18 -12.32 5.66
CA ARG A 78 -7.00 -12.97 4.37
C ARG A 78 -5.69 -13.76 4.33
N SER A 79 -4.57 -13.19 4.77
CA SER A 79 -3.29 -13.88 4.80
C SER A 79 -3.32 -15.13 5.67
N LYS A 80 -3.95 -15.08 6.85
CA LYS A 80 -4.14 -16.25 7.72
C LYS A 80 -4.95 -17.36 7.04
N SER A 81 -6.02 -16.99 6.33
CA SER A 81 -6.84 -17.98 5.61
C SER A 81 -6.08 -18.65 4.45
N GLU A 82 -5.27 -17.87 3.72
CA GLU A 82 -4.43 -18.37 2.63
C GLU A 82 -3.31 -19.28 3.15
N GLU A 83 -2.70 -18.94 4.30
CA GLU A 83 -1.71 -19.78 4.98
C GLU A 83 -2.29 -21.09 5.48
N SER A 84 -3.46 -21.06 6.13
CA SER A 84 -4.14 -22.30 6.57
C SER A 84 -4.46 -23.21 5.40
N GLY A 85 -5.02 -22.66 4.31
CA GLY A 85 -5.29 -23.43 3.10
C GLY A 85 -4.00 -23.96 2.43
N ARG A 86 -2.90 -23.21 2.49
CA ARG A 86 -1.59 -23.67 1.99
C ARG A 86 -1.05 -24.83 2.84
N ARG A 87 -1.08 -24.71 4.17
CA ARG A 87 -0.66 -25.78 5.10
C ARG A 87 -1.46 -27.06 4.91
N GLU A 88 -2.77 -26.95 4.72
CA GLU A 88 -3.63 -28.11 4.49
C GLU A 88 -3.26 -28.81 3.17
N ARG A 89 -3.07 -28.05 2.08
CA ARG A 89 -2.59 -28.61 0.81
C ARG A 89 -1.21 -29.28 0.93
N ASP A 90 -0.28 -28.64 1.63
CA ASP A 90 1.07 -29.18 1.84
C ASP A 90 1.04 -30.47 2.68
N PHE A 91 0.17 -30.53 3.69
CA PHE A 91 -0.08 -31.73 4.49
C PHE A 91 -0.62 -32.88 3.62
N PHE A 92 -1.66 -32.65 2.82
CA PHE A 92 -2.22 -33.67 1.93
C PHE A 92 -1.21 -34.12 0.87
N LYS A 93 -0.42 -33.20 0.31
CA LYS A 93 0.64 -33.53 -0.65
C LYS A 93 1.68 -34.44 -0.03
N ARG A 94 2.18 -34.10 1.17
CA ARG A 94 3.12 -34.96 1.93
C ARG A 94 2.52 -36.32 2.27
N LYS A 95 1.29 -36.37 2.76
CA LYS A 95 0.61 -37.63 3.09
C LYS A 95 0.50 -38.54 1.87
N ARG A 96 0.16 -37.98 0.70
CA ARG A 96 0.09 -38.73 -0.57
C ARG A 96 1.47 -39.24 -1.02
N THR A 97 2.52 -38.43 -0.87
CA THR A 97 3.89 -38.86 -1.17
C THR A 97 4.36 -39.98 -0.23
N LEU A 98 4.06 -39.88 1.07
CA LEU A 98 4.40 -40.92 2.05
C LEU A 98 3.65 -42.23 1.82
N LEU A 99 2.36 -42.16 1.49
CA LEU A 99 1.56 -43.35 1.12
C LEU A 99 2.14 -44.05 -0.12
N GLY A 100 2.49 -43.30 -1.17
CA GLY A 100 3.12 -43.88 -2.36
C GLY A 100 4.53 -44.43 -2.11
N ALA A 101 5.30 -43.86 -1.17
CA ALA A 101 6.60 -44.40 -0.77
C ALA A 101 6.46 -45.71 0.02
N ALA A 102 5.45 -45.82 0.90
CA ALA A 102 5.18 -47.03 1.68
C ALA A 102 4.76 -48.23 0.78
N GLU A 103 3.98 -47.97 -0.26
CA GLU A 103 3.62 -48.98 -1.26
C GLU A 103 4.85 -49.52 -2.03
N LEU A 104 5.81 -48.66 -2.37
CA LEU A 104 7.06 -49.07 -3.04
C LEU A 104 8.00 -49.88 -2.14
N THR A 105 8.03 -49.59 -0.84
CA THR A 105 8.83 -50.37 0.12
C THR A 105 8.27 -51.78 0.36
N GLY A 106 6.94 -51.95 0.35
CA GLY A 106 6.30 -53.28 0.46
C GLY A 106 6.49 -54.16 -0.77
N VAL A 107 6.65 -53.58 -1.97
CA VAL A 107 6.93 -54.33 -3.21
C VAL A 107 8.38 -54.83 -3.25
N CYS A 108 9.31 -54.11 -2.63
CA CYS A 108 10.75 -54.44 -2.64
C CYS A 108 11.11 -55.66 -1.78
N ASP A 109 10.35 -55.96 -0.72
CA ASP A 109 10.60 -57.14 0.13
C ASP A 109 10.14 -58.47 -0.52
N SER A 110 9.15 -58.46 -1.42
CA SER A 110 8.67 -59.69 -2.07
C SER A 110 9.58 -60.22 -3.19
N LYS A 111 10.50 -59.40 -3.72
CA LYS A 111 11.40 -59.79 -4.83
C LYS A 111 12.74 -60.39 -4.38
N ARG A 112 12.95 -60.62 -3.07
CA ARG A 112 14.19 -61.18 -2.51
C ARG A 112 14.14 -62.70 -2.23
N GLN A 113 13.16 -63.44 -2.76
CA GLN A 113 12.96 -64.88 -2.47
C GLN A 113 13.05 -65.85 -3.68
N LYS A 114 13.54 -65.45 -4.85
CA LYS A 114 13.78 -66.41 -5.95
C LYS A 114 15.18 -66.23 -6.57
N GLY A 115 16.15 -66.96 -6.00
CA GLY A 115 17.41 -67.35 -6.66
C GLY A 115 17.39 -68.88 -6.88
N PRO A 116 17.95 -69.40 -7.98
CA PRO A 116 17.68 -70.75 -8.47
C PRO A 116 18.50 -71.83 -7.74
N MET A 117 17.94 -73.05 -7.73
CA MET A 117 18.70 -74.30 -7.56
C MET A 117 19.41 -74.63 -8.87
#